data_AF-A0A101IYV4-F1
#
_entry.id   AF-A0A101IYV4-F1
#
_cell.length_a   1.000
_cell.length_b   1.000
_cell.length_c   1.000
_cell.angle_alpha   90.00
_cell.angle_beta   90.00
_cell.angle_gamma   90.00
#
_symmetry.space_group_name_H-M   'P 1'
#
loop_
_entity.id
_entity.type
_entity.pdbx_description
1 polymer ?
#
loop_
_entity_poly.entity_id
_entity_poly.type
_entity_poly.pdbx_seq_one_letter_code
_entity_poly.pdbx_strand_id
1 'polypeptide(L)'
;LTYGETPIGHSIGVNLEVAEALSILKDGSGPDSLMQKSAAIAGIALEMAGKVQYGTGTEAALDLLSSGKADLMMQKVIEIQGGDPAVKAEDLHCARSRRPA
;
A
#
# COMPACT_ATOMS: atom_id res chain seq x y z
N LEU A 1 19.31 -3.18 -4.13
CA LEU A 1 19.60 -2.50 -2.85
C LEU A 1 18.74 -1.24 -2.79
N THR A 2 17.81 -1.14 -1.86
CA THR A 2 16.99 0.06 -1.64
C THR A 2 17.46 0.77 -0.38
N TYR A 3 17.54 2.09 -0.39
CA TYR A 3 17.87 2.90 0.79
C TYR A 3 16.81 2.70 1.89
N GLY A 4 17.29 2.36 3.10
CA GLY A 4 16.50 2.07 4.31
C GLY A 4 16.95 2.87 5.54
N GLU A 5 17.60 4.01 5.31
CA GLU A 5 18.12 4.91 6.35
C GLU A 5 17.05 5.82 6.99
N THR A 6 15.84 5.80 6.44
CA THR A 6 14.69 6.59 6.90
C THR A 6 13.47 5.68 7.02
N PRO A 7 12.59 5.88 8.02
CA PRO A 7 11.31 5.18 8.09
C PRO A 7 10.57 5.32 6.76
N ILE A 8 10.02 4.22 6.26
CA ILE A 8 9.13 4.28 5.10
C ILE A 8 7.77 4.73 5.62
N GLY A 9 7.21 5.78 5.01
CA GLY A 9 5.93 6.35 5.41
C GLY A 9 6.04 7.49 6.43
N HIS A 10 4.90 8.06 6.81
CA HIS A 10 4.80 9.08 7.87
C HIS A 10 4.30 8.52 9.20
N SER A 11 4.00 7.23 9.23
CA SER A 11 3.29 6.55 10.30
C SER A 11 4.15 5.44 10.90
N ILE A 12 4.29 5.43 12.23
CA ILE A 12 4.96 4.35 12.96
C ILE A 12 3.94 3.73 13.92
N GLY A 13 3.66 2.45 13.73
CA GLY A 13 2.71 1.67 14.53
C GLY A 13 1.64 0.98 13.69
N VAL A 14 1.28 -0.25 14.11
CA VAL A 14 0.45 -1.19 13.33
C VAL A 14 -0.79 -0.53 12.70
N ASN A 15 -1.62 0.15 13.49
CA ASN A 15 -2.85 0.74 12.96
C ASN A 15 -2.60 1.91 12.02
N LEU A 16 -1.55 2.71 12.25
CA LEU A 16 -1.24 3.88 11.42
C LEU A 16 -0.62 3.48 10.08
N GLU A 17 0.24 2.46 10.09
CA GLU A 17 0.85 1.91 8.87
C GLU A 17 -0.20 1.25 7.97
N VAL A 18 -1.13 0.48 8.57
CA VAL A 18 -2.23 -0.14 7.81
C VAL A 18 -3.17 0.94 7.26
N ALA A 19 -3.47 1.99 8.04
CA ALA A 19 -4.28 3.10 7.56
C ALA A 19 -3.63 3.81 6.36
N GLU A 20 -2.32 4.09 6.42
CA GLU A 20 -1.57 4.71 5.32
C GLU A 20 -1.56 3.83 4.07
N ALA A 21 -1.36 2.51 4.23
CA ALA A 21 -1.40 1.58 3.12
C ALA A 21 -2.80 1.49 2.47
N LEU A 22 -3.88 1.48 3.27
CA LEU A 22 -5.26 1.48 2.76
C LEU A 22 -5.59 2.78 2.03
N SER A 23 -5.15 3.93 2.52
CA SER A 23 -5.34 5.23 1.87
C SER A 23 -4.63 5.30 0.50
N ILE A 24 -3.43 4.74 0.40
CA ILE A 24 -2.72 4.64 -0.89
C ILE A 24 -3.47 3.74 -1.86
N LEU A 25 -3.98 2.59 -1.39
CA LEU A 25 -4.71 1.65 -2.25
C LEU A 25 -6.02 2.25 -2.78
N LYS A 26 -6.81 2.91 -1.93
CA LYS A 26 -8.13 3.45 -2.31
C LYS A 26 -8.04 4.71 -3.16
N ASP A 27 -7.22 5.66 -2.74
CA ASP A 27 -7.30 7.03 -3.27
C ASP A 27 -5.97 7.51 -3.86
N GLY A 28 -4.92 6.68 -3.79
CA GLY A 28 -3.55 7.11 -4.08
C GLY A 28 -3.02 8.14 -3.08
N SER A 29 -3.70 8.34 -1.95
CA SER A 29 -3.33 9.34 -0.95
C SER A 29 -2.34 8.76 0.05
N GLY A 30 -1.11 9.29 0.05
CA GLY A 30 -0.06 8.86 0.98
C GLY A 30 1.34 9.25 0.50
N PRO A 31 2.40 8.82 1.22
CA PRO A 31 3.77 9.18 0.86
C PRO A 31 4.20 8.56 -0.47
N ASP A 32 4.60 9.41 -1.43
CA ASP A 32 5.11 8.97 -2.75
C ASP A 32 6.25 7.96 -2.61
N SER A 33 7.06 8.07 -1.55
CA SER A 33 8.17 7.16 -1.28
C SER A 33 7.71 5.71 -1.05
N LEU A 34 6.60 5.50 -0.34
CA LEU A 34 6.02 4.18 -0.09
C LEU A 34 5.35 3.65 -1.36
N MET A 35 4.62 4.50 -2.08
CA MET A 35 3.97 4.13 -3.34
C MET A 35 4.98 3.68 -4.39
N GLN A 36 6.00 4.49 -4.66
CA GLN A 36 7.00 4.21 -5.69
C GLN A 36 7.85 2.97 -5.38
N LYS A 37 8.26 2.79 -4.10
CA LYS A 37 9.00 1.59 -3.69
C LYS A 37 8.14 0.33 -3.81
N SER A 38 6.87 0.40 -3.39
CA SER A 38 5.93 -0.73 -3.50
C SER A 38 5.66 -1.08 -4.96
N ALA A 39 5.42 -0.09 -5.81
CA ALA A 39 5.18 -0.28 -7.23
C ALA A 39 6.40 -0.89 -7.95
N ALA A 40 7.62 -0.47 -7.59
CA ALA A 40 8.84 -1.06 -8.15
C ALA A 40 8.97 -2.55 -7.81
N ILE A 41 8.69 -2.94 -6.56
CA ILE A 41 8.74 -4.35 -6.13
C ILE A 41 7.62 -5.17 -6.81
N ALA A 42 6.40 -4.64 -6.85
CA ALA A 42 5.28 -5.28 -7.52
C ALA A 42 5.54 -5.43 -9.03
N GLY A 43 6.16 -4.43 -9.66
CA GLY A 43 6.55 -4.45 -11.06
C GLY A 43 7.53 -5.58 -11.38
N ILE A 44 8.57 -5.75 -10.56
CA ILE A 44 9.52 -6.87 -10.68
C ILE A 44 8.76 -8.21 -10.59
N ALA A 45 7.81 -8.35 -9.66
CA ALA A 45 7.02 -9.57 -9.53
C ALA A 45 6.12 -9.84 -10.76
N LEU A 46 5.51 -8.81 -11.34
CA LEU A 46 4.70 -8.92 -12.56
C LEU A 46 5.54 -9.35 -13.78
N GLU A 47 6.75 -8.80 -13.91
CA GLU A 47 7.70 -9.18 -14.95
C GLU A 47 8.15 -10.63 -14.78
N MET A 48 8.53 -11.03 -13.56
CA MET A 48 8.91 -12.41 -13.24
C MET A 48 7.79 -13.42 -13.50
N ALA A 49 6.53 -13.02 -13.29
CA ALA A 49 5.36 -13.84 -13.59
C ALA A 49 4.99 -13.87 -15.08
N GLY A 50 5.72 -13.17 -15.95
CA GLY A 50 5.45 -13.06 -17.38
C GLY A 50 4.14 -12.33 -17.70
N LYS A 51 3.63 -11.51 -16.78
CA LYS A 51 2.37 -10.76 -16.97
C LYS A 51 2.55 -9.48 -17.77
N VAL A 52 3.77 -8.95 -17.79
CA VAL A 52 4.16 -7.71 -18.47
C VAL A 52 5.57 -7.88 -19.03
N GLN A 53 5.97 -6.98 -19.94
CA GLN A 53 7.31 -7.01 -20.52
C GLN A 53 8.35 -6.52 -19.51
N TYR A 54 9.55 -7.08 -19.56
CA TYR A 54 10.68 -6.60 -18.74
C TYR A 54 10.93 -5.10 -18.96
N GLY A 55 11.12 -4.37 -17.85
CA GLY A 55 11.31 -2.92 -17.86
C GLY A 55 10.01 -2.10 -17.84
N THR A 56 8.83 -2.74 -17.91
CA THR A 56 7.52 -2.06 -17.87
C THR A 56 6.71 -2.35 -16.60
N GLY A 57 7.26 -3.14 -15.68
CA GLY A 57 6.55 -3.63 -14.51
C GLY A 57 6.10 -2.53 -13.56
N THR A 58 6.95 -1.54 -13.29
CA THR A 58 6.61 -0.45 -12.37
C THR A 58 5.44 0.39 -12.89
N GLU A 59 5.43 0.71 -14.19
CA GLU A 59 4.34 1.45 -14.83
C GLU A 59 3.03 0.65 -14.75
N ALA A 60 3.08 -0.64 -15.09
CA ALA A 60 1.92 -1.52 -14.97
C ALA A 60 1.40 -1.65 -13.52
N ALA A 61 2.29 -1.67 -12.53
CA ALA A 61 1.91 -1.68 -11.12
C ALA A 61 1.23 -0.37 -10.69
N LEU A 62 1.73 0.78 -11.15
CA LEU A 62 1.10 2.09 -10.92
C LEU A 62 -0.26 2.19 -11.61
N ASP A 63 -0.42 1.61 -12.81
CA ASP A 63 -1.71 1.54 -13.50
C ASP A 63 -2.73 0.68 -12.74
N LEU A 64 -2.30 -0.44 -12.15
CA LEU A 64 -3.16 -1.27 -11.31
C LEU A 64 -3.60 -0.54 -10.03
N LEU A 65 -2.74 0.32 -9.49
CA LEU A 65 -3.05 1.16 -8.35
C LEU A 65 -4.04 2.26 -8.74
N SER A 66 -3.73 3.04 -9.78
CA SER A 66 -4.55 4.18 -10.22
C SER A 66 -5.92 3.77 -10.77
N SER A 67 -6.04 2.57 -11.35
CA SER A 67 -7.31 2.02 -11.80
C SER A 67 -8.19 1.46 -10.68
N GLY A 68 -7.72 1.43 -9.42
CA GLY A 68 -8.44 0.87 -8.27
C GLY A 68 -8.50 -0.65 -8.25
N LYS A 69 -7.86 -1.35 -9.22
CA LYS A 69 -7.83 -2.81 -9.25
C LYS A 69 -7.05 -3.40 -8.07
N ALA A 70 -6.00 -2.70 -7.62
CA ALA A 70 -5.24 -3.07 -6.44
C ALA A 70 -6.11 -3.05 -5.17
N ASP A 71 -6.92 -2.01 -4.99
CA ASP A 71 -7.87 -1.91 -3.87
C ASP A 71 -8.91 -3.04 -3.91
N LEU A 72 -9.56 -3.26 -5.05
CA LEU A 72 -10.54 -4.34 -5.21
C LEU A 72 -9.95 -5.72 -4.89
N MET A 73 -8.69 -5.95 -5.23
CA MET A 73 -8.00 -7.20 -4.88
C MET A 73 -7.72 -7.27 -3.38
N MET A 74 -7.30 -6.16 -2.75
CA MET A 74 -7.10 -6.11 -1.31
C MET A 74 -8.39 -6.39 -0.54
N GLN A 75 -9.52 -5.80 -0.95
CA GLN A 75 -10.84 -6.07 -0.35
C GLN A 75 -11.18 -7.57 -0.37
N LYS A 76 -10.91 -8.25 -1.49
CA LYS A 76 -11.09 -9.72 -1.59
C LYS A 76 -10.16 -10.49 -0.65
N VAL A 77 -8.91 -10.06 -0.51
CA VAL A 77 -7.97 -10.69 0.43
C VAL A 77 -8.46 -10.55 1.87
N ILE A 78 -8.96 -9.37 2.23
CA ILE A 78 -9.54 -9.10 3.56
C ILE A 78 -10.76 -10.00 3.81
N GLU A 79 -11.67 -10.09 2.83
CA GLU A 79 -12.85 -10.96 2.91
C GLU A 79 -12.46 -12.44 3.10
N ILE A 80 -11.48 -12.94 2.33
CA ILE A 80 -10.99 -14.32 2.45
C ILE A 80 -10.39 -14.59 3.83
N GLN A 81 -9.76 -13.60 4.45
CA GLN A 81 -9.21 -13.69 5.80
C GLN A 81 -10.28 -13.53 6.91
N GLY A 82 -11.54 -13.28 6.54
CA GLY A 82 -12.66 -13.10 7.47
C GLY A 82 -12.76 -11.69 8.06
N GLY A 83 -12.08 -10.70 7.46
CA GLY A 83 -12.20 -9.29 7.82
C GLY A 83 -13.34 -8.57 7.08
N ASP A 84 -13.54 -7.30 7.40
CA ASP A 84 -14.50 -6.45 6.70
C ASP A 84 -13.87 -5.85 5.43
N PRO A 85 -14.31 -6.23 4.21
CA PRO A 85 -13.77 -5.67 2.96
C PRO A 85 -14.04 -4.17 2.80
N ALA A 86 -15.02 -3.61 3.53
CA ALA A 86 -15.34 -2.19 3.46
C ALA A 86 -14.48 -1.33 4.41
N VAL A 87 -13.58 -1.94 5.19
CA VAL A 87 -12.73 -1.24 6.17
C VAL A 87 -12.04 -0.03 5.56
N LYS A 88 -12.10 1.10 6.25
CA LYS A 88 -11.46 2.36 5.85
C LYS A 88 -10.28 2.67 6.76
N ALA A 89 -9.37 3.51 6.26
CA ALA A 89 -8.26 4.02 7.05
C ALA A 89 -8.75 4.74 8.32
N GLU A 90 -9.91 5.41 8.26
CA GLU A 90 -10.51 6.08 9.42
C GLU A 90 -11.01 5.12 10.51
N ASP A 91 -11.41 3.90 10.14
CA ASP A 91 -11.93 2.90 11.09
C ASP A 91 -10.82 2.36 12.00
N LEU A 92 -9.57 2.47 11.56
CA LEU A 92 -8.38 2.05 12.29
C LEU A 92 -8.01 3.10 13.35
N HIS A 93 -8.77 3.09 14.44
CA HIS A 93 -8.49 3.94 15.58
C HIS A 93 -7.13 3.62 16.21
N CYS A 94 -6.26 4.64 16.29
CA CYS A 94 -5.09 4.59 17.15
C CYS A 94 -5.45 5.23 18.50
N ALA A 95 -5.23 4.53 19.62
CA ALA A 95 -5.14 5.19 20.92
C ALA A 95 -3.93 6.14 20.86
N ARG A 96 -4.15 7.43 20.63
CA ARG A 96 -3.08 8.44 20.68
C ARG A 96 -2.58 8.54 22.12
N SER A 97 -1.49 7.85 22.46
CA SER A 97 -0.69 8.28 23.61
C SER A 97 0.11 9.50 23.18
N ARG A 98 -0.53 10.68 23.17
CA ARG A 98 0.21 11.94 23.21
C ARG A 98 0.96 11.95 24.54
N ARG A 99 2.30 11.90 24.52
CA ARG A 99 3.04 12.32 25.72
C ARG A 99 2.71 13.81 25.92
N PRO A 100 2.19 14.21 27.09
CA PRO A 100 2.12 15.63 27.42
C PRO A 100 3.55 16.18 27.42
N ALA A 101 3.69 17.41 26.92
CA ALA A 101 4.93 18.18 26.92
C ALA A 101 5.43 18.44 28.34
#